data_AF-A0A4D4KU64-F1
#
_entry.id   AF-A0A4D4KU64-F1
#
_cell.length_a   1.000
_cell.length_b   1.000
_cell.length_c   1.000
_cell.angle_alpha   90.00
_cell.angle_beta   90.00
_cell.angle_gamma   90.00
#
_symmetry.space_group_name_H-M   'P 1'
#
loop_
_entity.id
_entity.type
_entity.pdbx_description
1 polymer ?
#
loop_
_entity_poly.entity_id
_entity_poly.type
_entity_poly.pdbx_seq_one_letter_code
_entity_poly.pdbx_strand_id
1 'polypeptide(L)'
;MRFGVVSCANWEAGWFSPYRHLAARTDLDAVLHLGDYIYEYKSGEYPEARSVVRPHAPTHEIVTLADYRVRHGNYKTDPDAQALHAALPLIAIWDDHEFANDAWSGGAENHTPGTEGAWAQRVAAAKQAYFEWMPVRPSTQGTTYRRLRYGSLADLHLLDLRSFRSQQAATGSGDVDDPERTLTGRAQLDWLKSGLTASDTTWRLVGNSVMISPVAFGPSPPSCWARSPSCWGCPRAGWPSTPTSGTAIRTTGASCSPTSPTTGSATPSSSPVTSIWRGPTTYR
;
A
#
# COMPACT_ATOMS: atom_id res chain seq x y z
N MET A 1 15.32 7.21 16.92
CA MET A 1 14.44 6.40 16.08
C MET A 1 14.51 6.88 14.65
N ARG A 2 15.07 6.06 13.75
CA ARG A 2 15.15 6.27 12.30
C ARG A 2 14.79 4.96 11.61
N PHE A 3 13.88 5.03 10.64
CA PHE A 3 13.49 3.88 9.83
C PHE A 3 13.85 4.10 8.37
N GLY A 4 14.34 3.05 7.70
CA GLY A 4 14.22 2.92 6.25
C GLY A 4 12.82 2.42 5.89
N VAL A 5 12.28 2.80 4.73
CA VAL A 5 10.96 2.34 4.27
C VAL A 5 11.08 1.90 2.82
N VAL A 6 10.57 0.70 2.52
CA VAL A 6 10.57 0.08 1.19
C VAL A 6 9.31 -0.76 0.99
N SER A 7 8.96 -1.00 -0.27
CA SER A 7 7.92 -1.93 -0.73
C SER A 7 8.20 -2.28 -2.20
N CYS A 8 7.41 -3.19 -2.78
CA CYS A 8 7.39 -3.45 -4.22
C CYS A 8 8.77 -3.86 -4.79
N ALA A 9 9.32 -4.94 -4.25
CA ALA A 9 10.65 -5.45 -4.57
C ALA A 9 10.64 -6.40 -5.77
N ASN A 10 10.08 -6.01 -6.92
CA ASN A 10 9.99 -6.91 -8.07
C ASN A 10 11.39 -7.35 -8.56
N TRP A 11 11.66 -8.65 -8.47
CA TRP A 11 12.93 -9.28 -8.86
C TRP A 11 13.28 -9.10 -10.34
N GLU A 12 12.28 -9.19 -11.22
CA GLU A 12 12.49 -9.09 -12.66
C GLU A 12 12.66 -7.63 -13.11
N ALA A 13 12.13 -6.68 -12.34
CA ALA A 13 12.20 -5.25 -12.67
C ALA A 13 13.56 -4.61 -12.35
N GLY A 14 14.43 -5.28 -11.59
CA GLY A 14 15.77 -4.77 -11.32
C GLY A 14 16.52 -5.46 -10.19
N TRP A 15 17.71 -4.92 -9.92
CA TRP A 15 18.54 -5.31 -8.78
C TRP A 15 18.12 -4.57 -7.52
N PHE A 16 18.27 -5.18 -6.35
CA PHE A 16 17.89 -4.58 -5.08
C PHE A 16 18.92 -3.56 -4.55
N SER A 17 19.45 -2.72 -5.44
CA SER A 17 20.38 -1.63 -5.07
C SER A 17 19.86 -0.70 -3.96
N PRO A 18 18.55 -0.38 -3.84
CA PRO A 18 18.04 0.33 -2.67
C PRO A 18 18.35 -0.36 -1.34
N TYR A 19 18.34 -1.70 -1.29
CA TYR A 19 18.68 -2.47 -0.10
C TYR A 19 20.16 -2.34 0.26
N ARG A 20 21.06 -2.30 -0.73
CA ARG A 20 22.49 -1.99 -0.53
C ARG A 20 22.69 -0.65 0.17
N HIS A 21 21.97 0.38 -0.27
CA HIS A 21 22.09 1.72 0.31
C HIS A 21 21.53 1.79 1.72
N LEU A 22 20.46 1.04 2.03
CA LEU A 22 19.95 0.91 3.38
C LEU A 22 20.92 0.13 4.28
N ALA A 23 21.48 -0.98 3.80
CA ALA A 23 22.43 -1.80 4.56
C ALA A 23 23.71 -1.03 4.93
N ALA A 24 24.13 -0.08 4.09
CA ALA A 24 25.29 0.78 4.36
C ALA A 24 25.03 1.88 5.42
N ARG A 25 23.78 2.10 5.84
CA ARG A 25 23.45 3.13 6.83
C ARG A 25 23.58 2.59 8.25
N THR A 26 24.51 3.16 9.01
CA THR A 26 24.76 2.82 10.41
C THR A 26 23.87 3.58 11.39
N ASP A 27 22.96 4.42 10.90
CA ASP A 27 22.10 5.29 11.72
C ASP A 27 20.63 4.84 11.77
N LEU A 28 20.28 3.73 11.12
CA LEU A 28 18.93 3.16 11.08
C LEU A 28 18.72 2.18 12.24
N ASP A 29 17.54 2.25 12.87
CA ASP A 29 17.13 1.33 13.93
C ASP A 29 16.44 0.08 13.36
N ALA A 30 15.75 0.21 12.23
CA ALA A 30 15.11 -0.88 11.48
C ALA A 30 14.72 -0.43 10.06
N VAL A 31 14.31 -1.39 9.23
CA VAL A 31 13.66 -1.14 7.93
C VAL A 31 12.22 -1.63 7.97
N LEU A 32 11.28 -0.80 7.49
CA LEU A 32 9.89 -1.17 7.28
C LEU A 32 9.71 -1.67 5.86
N HIS A 33 9.22 -2.90 5.70
CA HIS A 33 8.77 -3.43 4.40
C HIS A 33 7.24 -3.44 4.36
N LEU A 34 6.64 -2.63 3.49
CA LEU A 34 5.19 -2.38 3.49
C LEU A 34 4.40 -3.27 2.50
N GLY A 35 4.95 -4.44 2.17
CA GLY A 35 4.35 -5.40 1.24
C GLY A 35 5.07 -5.53 -0.10
N ASP A 36 4.68 -6.51 -0.88
CA ASP A 36 5.26 -6.90 -2.17
C ASP A 36 6.76 -7.20 -2.08
N TYR A 37 7.15 -7.99 -1.07
CA TYR A 37 8.50 -8.52 -0.96
C TYR A 37 8.79 -9.54 -2.06
N ILE A 38 7.77 -10.28 -2.52
CA ILE A 38 7.81 -11.13 -3.71
C ILE A 38 6.69 -10.74 -4.67
N TYR A 39 6.81 -11.20 -5.92
CA TYR A 39 5.75 -11.18 -6.93
C TYR A 39 5.44 -12.62 -7.32
N GLU A 40 4.19 -12.92 -7.66
CA GLU A 40 3.67 -14.27 -7.92
C GLU A 40 3.72 -14.69 -9.39
N TYR A 41 3.78 -13.71 -10.29
CA TYR A 41 3.65 -13.88 -11.73
C TYR A 41 4.58 -14.93 -12.34
N LYS A 42 4.22 -15.40 -13.54
CA LYS A 42 5.16 -16.10 -14.42
C LYS A 42 6.24 -15.12 -14.89
N SER A 43 7.40 -15.66 -15.25
CA SER A 43 8.51 -14.85 -15.73
C SER A 43 8.16 -14.13 -17.04
N GLY A 44 8.44 -12.83 -17.11
CA GLY A 44 8.18 -11.97 -18.27
C GLY A 44 6.74 -11.47 -18.42
N GLU A 45 5.90 -11.70 -17.42
CA GLU A 45 4.55 -11.12 -17.35
C GLU A 45 4.54 -9.74 -16.71
N TYR A 46 5.26 -9.58 -15.60
CA TYR A 46 5.42 -8.30 -14.93
C TYR A 46 6.86 -8.16 -14.39
N PRO A 47 7.74 -7.40 -15.09
CA PRO A 47 7.46 -6.53 -16.22
C PRO A 47 7.32 -7.31 -17.55
N GLU A 48 6.95 -6.61 -18.63
CA GLU A 48 6.98 -7.17 -19.98
C GLU A 48 8.34 -7.86 -20.27
N ALA A 49 8.31 -9.01 -20.95
CA ALA A 49 9.50 -9.84 -21.22
C ALA A 49 10.76 -9.08 -21.70
N ARG A 50 10.61 -8.03 -22.51
CA ARG A 50 11.74 -7.21 -23.00
C ARG A 50 12.45 -6.39 -21.91
N SER A 51 11.80 -6.20 -20.77
CA SER A 51 12.26 -5.41 -19.64
C SER A 51 12.74 -6.29 -18.47
N VAL A 52 12.70 -7.62 -18.62
CA VAL A 52 13.17 -8.56 -17.60
C VAL A 52 14.67 -8.43 -17.44
N VAL A 53 15.11 -8.00 -16.26
CA VAL A 53 16.53 -7.90 -15.88
C VAL A 53 17.05 -9.27 -15.43
N ARG A 54 16.22 -10.01 -14.69
CA ARG A 54 16.52 -11.35 -14.17
C ARG A 54 15.23 -12.18 -14.17
N PRO A 55 15.20 -13.38 -14.75
CA PRO A 55 13.98 -14.19 -14.73
C PRO A 55 13.67 -14.69 -13.32
N HIS A 56 12.38 -14.84 -13.01
CA HIS A 56 11.90 -15.51 -11.82
C HIS A 56 12.27 -17.00 -11.80
N ALA A 57 12.39 -17.53 -10.58
CA ALA A 57 12.30 -18.96 -10.33
C ALA A 57 11.16 -19.25 -9.32
N PRO A 58 10.25 -20.22 -9.60
CA PRO A 58 10.09 -20.88 -10.89
C PRO A 58 9.62 -19.89 -11.97
N THR A 59 9.73 -20.26 -13.25
CA THR A 59 9.37 -19.39 -14.38
C THR A 59 7.86 -19.35 -14.66
N HIS A 60 7.09 -20.26 -14.09
CA HIS A 60 5.62 -20.21 -14.11
C HIS A 60 5.08 -19.42 -12.91
N GLU A 61 3.80 -19.08 -12.96
CA GLU A 61 3.10 -18.42 -11.86
C GLU A 61 3.04 -19.31 -10.62
N ILE A 62 3.31 -18.75 -9.45
CA ILE A 62 3.37 -19.52 -8.20
C ILE A 62 1.98 -19.69 -7.60
N VAL A 63 1.62 -20.94 -7.31
CA VAL A 63 0.31 -21.30 -6.76
C VAL A 63 0.46 -22.26 -5.57
N THR A 64 1.38 -23.21 -5.66
CA THR A 64 1.58 -24.22 -4.61
C THR A 64 2.57 -23.75 -3.55
N LEU A 65 2.55 -24.36 -2.36
CA LEU A 65 3.53 -24.08 -1.31
C LEU A 65 4.98 -24.25 -1.78
N ALA A 66 5.24 -25.25 -2.64
CA ALA A 66 6.57 -25.45 -3.20
C ALA A 66 6.98 -24.27 -4.09
N ASP A 67 6.06 -23.77 -4.93
CA ASP A 67 6.33 -22.60 -5.78
C ASP A 67 6.65 -21.35 -4.95
N TYR A 68 5.85 -21.04 -3.93
CA TYR A 68 6.10 -19.89 -3.05
C TYR A 68 7.43 -19.99 -2.31
N ARG A 69 7.80 -21.18 -1.82
CA ARG A 69 9.11 -21.41 -1.19
C ARG A 69 10.25 -21.19 -2.16
N VAL A 70 10.13 -21.67 -3.39
CA VAL A 70 11.16 -21.44 -4.44
C VAL A 70 11.25 -19.95 -4.78
N ARG A 71 10.12 -19.24 -4.90
CA ARG A 71 10.12 -17.79 -5.17
C ARG A 71 10.78 -17.00 -4.05
N HIS A 72 10.42 -17.26 -2.79
CA HIS A 72 11.09 -16.65 -1.65
C HIS A 72 12.59 -16.98 -1.65
N GLY A 73 12.95 -18.26 -1.84
CA GLY A 73 14.34 -18.69 -1.91
C GLY A 73 15.12 -17.95 -2.98
N ASN A 74 14.56 -17.79 -4.18
CA ASN A 74 15.14 -17.04 -5.29
C ASN A 74 15.38 -15.57 -4.90
N TYR A 75 14.39 -14.89 -4.33
CA TYR A 75 14.54 -13.51 -3.86
C TYR A 75 15.61 -13.37 -2.77
N LYS A 76 15.74 -14.35 -1.88
CA LYS A 76 16.80 -14.39 -0.86
C LYS A 76 18.19 -14.69 -1.40
N THR A 77 18.34 -15.02 -2.68
CA THR A 77 19.67 -15.14 -3.31
C THR A 77 20.26 -13.80 -3.72
N ASP A 78 19.48 -12.71 -3.73
CA ASP A 78 20.01 -11.39 -4.03
C ASP A 78 21.03 -10.95 -2.95
N PRO A 79 22.27 -10.59 -3.33
CA PRO A 79 23.30 -10.25 -2.36
C PRO A 79 22.98 -8.96 -1.57
N ASP A 80 22.27 -8.01 -2.16
CA ASP A 80 21.88 -6.78 -1.48
C ASP A 80 20.73 -7.04 -0.49
N ALA A 81 19.81 -7.96 -0.80
CA ALA A 81 18.83 -8.45 0.18
C ALA A 81 19.51 -9.18 1.34
N GLN A 82 20.46 -10.07 1.07
CA GLN A 82 21.20 -10.77 2.12
C GLN A 82 21.94 -9.78 3.03
N ALA A 83 22.63 -8.79 2.44
CA ALA A 83 23.31 -7.73 3.18
C ALA A 83 22.35 -6.94 4.07
N LEU A 84 21.17 -6.56 3.55
CA LEU A 84 20.17 -5.83 4.33
C LEU A 84 19.65 -6.65 5.51
N HIS A 85 19.25 -7.91 5.27
CA HIS A 85 18.75 -8.81 6.33
C HIS A 85 19.81 -9.12 7.38
N ALA A 86 21.09 -9.14 7.01
CA ALA A 86 22.20 -9.33 7.95
C ALA A 86 22.49 -8.06 8.77
N ALA A 87 22.34 -6.87 8.19
CA ALA A 87 22.72 -5.61 8.81
C ALA A 87 21.63 -4.99 9.70
N LEU A 88 20.35 -5.12 9.32
CA LEU A 88 19.26 -4.37 9.94
C LEU A 88 18.04 -5.27 10.24
N PRO A 89 17.37 -5.08 11.40
CA PRO A 89 16.07 -5.69 11.64
C PRO A 89 15.05 -5.25 10.58
N LEU A 90 14.36 -6.23 9.98
CA LEU A 90 13.27 -5.97 9.05
C LEU A 90 11.90 -6.13 9.73
N ILE A 91 11.13 -5.05 9.75
CA ILE A 91 9.75 -5.02 10.23
C ILE A 91 8.85 -5.07 9.00
N ALA A 92 8.34 -6.26 8.68
CA ALA A 92 7.55 -6.48 7.46
C ALA A 92 6.06 -6.70 7.73
N ILE A 93 5.25 -6.26 6.78
CA ILE A 93 3.88 -6.70 6.49
C ILE A 93 3.83 -7.16 5.03
N TRP A 94 2.79 -7.89 4.67
CA TRP A 94 2.48 -8.24 3.29
C TRP A 94 1.55 -7.21 2.64
N ASP A 95 1.53 -7.20 1.32
CA ASP A 95 0.43 -6.72 0.50
C ASP A 95 -0.11 -7.86 -0.38
N ASP A 96 -0.64 -7.58 -1.57
CA ASP A 96 -1.31 -8.57 -2.41
C ASP A 96 -0.35 -9.54 -3.08
N HIS A 97 0.82 -9.11 -3.54
CA HIS A 97 1.74 -9.96 -4.29
C HIS A 97 2.44 -11.06 -3.47
N GLU A 98 2.32 -11.03 -2.15
CA GLU A 98 2.59 -12.21 -1.31
C GLU A 98 1.62 -13.37 -1.58
N PHE A 99 0.47 -13.08 -2.18
CA PHE A 99 -0.58 -14.03 -2.56
C PHE A 99 -0.78 -14.03 -4.09
N ALA A 100 -1.45 -13.01 -4.60
CA ALA A 100 -1.74 -12.79 -6.01
C ALA A 100 -2.26 -11.36 -6.19
N ASN A 101 -2.00 -10.77 -7.35
CA ASN A 101 -2.34 -9.38 -7.65
C ASN A 101 -3.79 -9.06 -7.28
N ASP A 102 -3.97 -7.93 -6.61
CA ASP A 102 -5.26 -7.42 -6.19
C ASP A 102 -6.06 -8.38 -5.28
N ALA A 103 -5.37 -9.18 -4.46
CA ALA A 103 -5.98 -10.05 -3.46
C ALA A 103 -6.94 -9.31 -2.50
N TRP A 104 -8.06 -9.97 -2.23
CA TRP A 104 -9.06 -9.65 -1.22
C TRP A 104 -9.49 -10.94 -0.47
N SER A 105 -10.37 -10.80 0.51
CA SER A 105 -10.71 -11.93 1.42
C SER A 105 -11.24 -13.20 0.73
N GLY A 106 -11.88 -13.07 -0.45
CA GLY A 106 -12.48 -14.18 -1.19
C GLY A 106 -11.81 -14.54 -2.53
N GLY A 107 -10.80 -13.79 -2.98
CA GLY A 107 -10.12 -14.06 -4.25
C GLY A 107 -9.03 -13.06 -4.57
N ALA A 108 -8.57 -13.04 -5.81
CA ALA A 108 -7.62 -12.07 -6.35
C ALA A 108 -7.94 -11.83 -7.84
N GLU A 109 -7.44 -10.74 -8.41
CA GLU A 109 -7.54 -10.52 -9.87
C GLU A 109 -6.72 -11.56 -10.61
N ASN A 110 -5.48 -11.80 -10.16
CA ASN A 110 -4.59 -12.80 -10.74
C ASN A 110 -4.75 -14.18 -10.07
N HIS A 111 -6.00 -14.64 -9.97
CA HIS A 111 -6.32 -15.99 -9.54
C HIS A 111 -7.60 -16.51 -10.20
N THR A 112 -7.50 -17.67 -10.85
CA THR A 112 -8.60 -18.35 -11.53
C THR A 112 -8.99 -19.64 -10.79
N PRO A 113 -10.10 -19.63 -10.01
CA PRO A 113 -10.60 -20.82 -9.35
C PRO A 113 -10.83 -21.98 -10.34
N GLY A 114 -10.47 -23.18 -9.92
CA GLY A 114 -10.58 -24.40 -10.74
C GLY A 114 -9.34 -24.69 -11.57
N THR A 115 -8.77 -23.69 -12.25
CA THR A 115 -7.50 -23.84 -12.98
C THR A 115 -6.31 -23.84 -12.03
N GLU A 116 -6.29 -22.90 -11.08
CA GLU A 116 -5.22 -22.75 -10.07
C GLU A 116 -5.62 -23.31 -8.70
N GLY A 117 -6.67 -24.14 -8.66
CA GLY A 117 -7.21 -24.68 -7.42
C GLY A 117 -8.14 -23.70 -6.69
N ALA A 118 -8.32 -23.92 -5.39
CA ALA A 118 -9.16 -23.07 -4.55
C ALA A 118 -8.35 -21.93 -3.94
N TRP A 119 -8.89 -20.71 -3.93
CA TRP A 119 -8.22 -19.53 -3.35
C TRP A 119 -7.68 -19.77 -1.94
N ALA A 120 -8.47 -20.40 -1.08
CA ALA A 120 -8.06 -20.72 0.30
C ALA A 120 -6.79 -21.59 0.37
N GLN A 121 -6.56 -22.47 -0.60
CA GLN A 121 -5.35 -23.30 -0.67
C GLN A 121 -4.13 -22.46 -1.06
N ARG A 122 -4.26 -21.57 -2.06
CA ARG A 122 -3.21 -20.62 -2.45
C ARG A 122 -2.86 -19.68 -1.30
N VAL A 123 -3.86 -19.15 -0.60
CA VAL A 123 -3.66 -18.32 0.60
C VAL A 123 -2.92 -19.07 1.71
N ALA A 124 -3.31 -20.33 1.99
CA ALA A 124 -2.63 -21.13 3.01
C ALA A 124 -1.14 -21.38 2.64
N ALA A 125 -0.87 -21.71 1.38
CA ALA A 125 0.47 -21.90 0.84
C ALA A 125 1.32 -20.62 0.96
N ALA A 126 0.78 -19.49 0.50
CA ALA A 126 1.41 -18.17 0.57
C ALA A 126 1.75 -17.77 2.02
N LYS A 127 0.77 -17.83 2.94
CA LYS A 127 1.01 -17.48 4.36
C LYS A 127 2.07 -18.35 4.99
N GLN A 128 2.02 -19.66 4.75
CA GLN A 128 3.00 -20.58 5.29
C GLN A 128 4.41 -20.24 4.79
N ALA A 129 4.60 -20.07 3.48
CA ALA A 129 5.89 -19.68 2.92
C ALA A 129 6.35 -18.31 3.45
N TYR A 130 5.46 -17.33 3.55
CA TYR A 130 5.79 -16.01 4.09
C TYR A 130 6.35 -16.10 5.52
N PHE A 131 5.70 -16.84 6.41
CA PHE A 131 6.18 -17.01 7.78
C PHE A 131 7.42 -17.89 7.92
N GLU A 132 7.70 -18.76 6.94
CA GLU A 132 8.95 -19.53 6.88
C GLU A 132 10.14 -18.67 6.44
N TRP A 133 9.93 -17.70 5.56
CA TRP A 133 11.00 -16.96 4.87
C TRP A 133 11.17 -15.49 5.28
N MET A 134 10.19 -14.91 5.98
CA MET A 134 10.24 -13.54 6.47
C MET A 134 10.39 -13.50 7.99
N PRO A 135 11.13 -12.51 8.55
CA PRO A 135 11.35 -12.40 10.00
C PRO A 135 10.12 -11.82 10.73
N VAL A 136 8.95 -12.44 10.52
CA VAL A 136 7.67 -12.00 11.08
C VAL A 136 7.10 -13.13 11.91
N ARG A 137 6.84 -12.86 13.20
CA ARG A 137 6.09 -13.79 14.03
C ARG A 137 4.61 -13.68 13.66
N PRO A 138 3.91 -14.81 13.46
CA PRO A 138 2.46 -14.78 13.25
C PRO A 138 1.77 -14.04 14.39
N SER A 139 0.90 -13.09 14.04
CA SER A 139 0.00 -12.43 14.98
C SER A 139 -1.29 -13.25 15.14
N THR A 140 -2.28 -12.66 15.81
CA THR A 140 -3.65 -13.18 15.93
C THR A 140 -4.15 -13.72 14.59
N GLN A 141 -4.63 -14.97 14.59
CA GLN A 141 -5.19 -15.66 13.42
C GLN A 141 -4.22 -15.81 12.22
N GLY A 142 -2.91 -15.83 12.47
CA GLY A 142 -1.94 -15.99 11.38
C GLY A 142 -1.92 -14.79 10.43
N THR A 143 -2.09 -13.59 10.99
CA THR A 143 -1.99 -12.31 10.26
C THR A 143 -0.65 -11.63 10.53
N THR A 144 -0.40 -10.50 9.87
CA THR A 144 0.78 -9.66 10.12
C THR A 144 0.47 -8.41 10.96
N TYR A 145 -0.80 -8.05 11.16
CA TYR A 145 -1.14 -6.83 11.88
C TYR A 145 -0.76 -6.92 13.36
N ARG A 146 -0.05 -5.90 13.86
CA ARG A 146 0.52 -5.89 15.21
C ARG A 146 0.96 -4.48 15.60
N ARG A 147 1.24 -4.28 16.89
CA ARG A 147 1.77 -3.01 17.41
C ARG A 147 3.18 -3.22 17.94
N LEU A 148 4.09 -2.33 17.56
CA LEU A 148 5.45 -2.27 18.10
C LEU A 148 5.62 -0.93 18.83
N ARG A 149 6.05 -0.98 20.09
CA ARG A 149 6.23 0.21 20.93
C ARG A 149 7.71 0.52 21.11
N TYR A 150 8.08 1.78 20.89
CA TYR A 150 9.42 2.33 21.09
C TYR A 150 9.40 3.28 22.29
N GLY A 151 9.53 2.71 23.49
CA GLY A 151 9.53 3.47 24.76
C GLY A 151 8.28 4.35 24.90
N SER A 152 8.48 5.61 25.28
CA SER A 152 7.44 6.64 25.27
C SER A 152 7.40 7.43 23.95
N LEU A 153 8.30 7.15 23.01
CA LEU A 153 8.47 7.95 21.81
C LEU A 153 7.40 7.63 20.77
N ALA A 154 7.19 6.35 20.45
CA ALA A 154 6.27 5.99 19.37
C ALA A 154 5.59 4.63 19.55
N ASP A 155 4.34 4.55 19.10
CA ASP A 155 3.65 3.30 18.78
C ASP A 155 3.52 3.15 17.26
N LEU A 156 4.01 2.04 16.70
CA LEU A 156 3.87 1.68 15.29
C LEU A 156 2.80 0.60 15.15
N HIS A 157 1.68 0.97 14.55
CA HIS A 157 0.55 0.10 14.23
C HIS A 157 0.70 -0.40 12.79
N LEU A 158 1.03 -1.67 12.64
CA LEU A 158 1.14 -2.34 11.34
C LEU A 158 -0.18 -3.00 11.01
N LEU A 159 -0.72 -2.76 9.82
CA LEU A 159 -2.01 -3.29 9.37
C LEU A 159 -1.85 -4.48 8.44
N ASP A 160 -2.86 -5.34 8.40
CA ASP A 160 -3.08 -6.34 7.36
C ASP A 160 -4.28 -5.89 6.54
N LEU A 161 -4.03 -5.51 5.29
CA LEU A 161 -5.08 -4.96 4.43
C LEU A 161 -5.56 -5.95 3.37
N ARG A 162 -5.13 -7.22 3.42
CA ARG A 162 -5.48 -8.23 2.41
C ARG A 162 -6.30 -9.38 2.98
N SER A 163 -6.08 -9.76 4.24
CA SER A 163 -6.82 -10.89 4.85
C SER A 163 -8.33 -10.65 5.00
N PHE A 164 -8.77 -9.40 5.11
CA PHE A 164 -10.15 -9.07 5.53
C PHE A 164 -10.91 -8.14 4.58
N ARG A 165 -10.23 -7.57 3.58
CA ARG A 165 -10.83 -6.53 2.74
C ARG A 165 -11.94 -7.11 1.86
N SER A 166 -12.94 -6.26 1.58
CA SER A 166 -13.92 -6.49 0.52
C SER A 166 -13.26 -6.43 -0.86
N GLN A 167 -13.81 -7.16 -1.83
CA GLN A 167 -13.41 -7.07 -3.23
C GLN A 167 -13.51 -5.64 -3.75
N GLN A 168 -12.50 -5.15 -4.45
CA GLN A 168 -12.40 -3.82 -5.04
C GLN A 168 -13.69 -3.47 -5.82
N ALA A 169 -14.19 -2.24 -5.63
CA ALA A 169 -15.31 -1.74 -6.42
C ALA A 169 -14.80 -1.38 -7.82
N ALA A 170 -15.61 -1.64 -8.85
CA ALA A 170 -15.28 -1.21 -10.19
C ALA A 170 -15.16 0.32 -10.26
N THR A 171 -14.24 0.82 -11.10
CA THR A 171 -14.07 2.26 -11.31
C THR A 171 -15.39 2.90 -11.70
N GLY A 172 -15.82 3.89 -10.92
CA GLY A 172 -17.06 4.61 -11.14
C GLY A 172 -18.33 3.92 -10.67
N SER A 173 -18.21 2.79 -9.98
CA SER A 173 -19.33 2.20 -9.25
C SER A 173 -19.61 2.99 -7.97
N GLY A 174 -20.90 3.20 -7.67
CA GLY A 174 -21.34 3.72 -6.37
C GLY A 174 -21.13 2.74 -5.22
N ASP A 175 -20.81 1.47 -5.51
CA ASP A 175 -20.47 0.47 -4.50
C ASP A 175 -19.29 0.91 -3.64
N VAL A 176 -18.43 1.82 -4.12
CA VAL A 176 -17.32 2.36 -3.33
C VAL A 176 -17.78 3.04 -2.02
N ASP A 177 -19.01 3.56 -1.99
CA ASP A 177 -19.60 4.25 -0.85
C ASP A 177 -20.49 3.33 0.01
N ASP A 178 -20.55 2.02 -0.28
CA ASP A 178 -21.29 1.05 0.53
C ASP A 178 -20.68 0.96 1.95
N PRO A 179 -21.45 1.29 3.02
CA PRO A 179 -20.96 1.33 4.38
C PRO A 179 -20.56 -0.04 4.95
N GLU A 180 -21.02 -1.15 4.34
CA GLU A 180 -20.66 -2.51 4.76
C GLU A 180 -19.30 -2.95 4.23
N ARG A 181 -18.71 -2.20 3.29
CA ARG A 181 -17.38 -2.49 2.76
C ARG A 181 -16.29 -2.17 3.77
N THR A 182 -15.23 -2.96 3.73
CA THR A 182 -14.12 -2.83 4.68
C THR A 182 -12.77 -3.07 4.04
N LEU A 183 -11.74 -2.42 4.57
CA LEU A 183 -10.33 -2.73 4.26
C LEU A 183 -9.71 -3.64 5.33
N THR A 184 -10.04 -3.42 6.59
CA THR A 184 -9.40 -4.08 7.73
C THR A 184 -10.24 -5.18 8.35
N GLY A 185 -11.53 -5.24 8.03
CA GLY A 185 -12.50 -5.93 8.87
C GLY A 185 -12.74 -5.20 10.20
N ARG A 186 -13.79 -5.61 10.92
CA ARG A 186 -14.23 -4.94 12.15
C ARG A 186 -13.23 -5.09 13.29
N ALA A 187 -12.72 -6.29 13.52
CA ALA A 187 -11.83 -6.58 14.65
C ALA A 187 -10.52 -5.80 14.58
N GLN A 188 -9.87 -5.72 13.41
CA GLN A 188 -8.64 -4.94 13.24
C GLN A 188 -8.92 -3.44 13.31
N LEU A 189 -10.06 -2.95 12.79
CA LEU A 189 -10.43 -1.54 12.91
C LEU A 189 -10.61 -1.13 14.36
N ASP A 190 -11.32 -1.93 15.14
CA ASP A 190 -11.55 -1.67 16.56
C ASP A 190 -10.23 -1.75 17.33
N TRP A 191 -9.38 -2.75 17.07
CA TRP A 191 -8.02 -2.84 17.61
C TRP A 191 -7.16 -1.60 17.31
N LEU A 192 -7.24 -1.08 16.08
CA LEU A 192 -6.51 0.11 15.67
C LEU A 192 -7.01 1.34 16.44
N LYS A 193 -8.32 1.57 16.44
CA LYS A 193 -8.96 2.70 17.15
C LYS A 193 -8.62 2.68 18.63
N SER A 194 -8.81 1.53 19.30
CA SER A 194 -8.47 1.37 20.71
C SER A 194 -6.99 1.65 20.97
N GLY A 195 -6.13 1.17 20.07
CA GLY A 195 -4.69 1.41 20.16
C GLY A 195 -4.29 2.88 20.05
N LEU A 196 -4.84 3.59 19.07
CA LEU A 196 -4.52 5.00 18.84
C LEU A 196 -5.01 5.85 20.02
N THR A 197 -6.23 5.61 20.50
CA THR A 197 -6.84 6.36 21.61
C THR A 197 -6.16 6.09 22.95
N ALA A 198 -5.75 4.84 23.21
CA ALA A 198 -5.14 4.47 24.48
C ALA A 198 -3.62 4.76 24.55
N SER A 199 -2.97 5.04 23.42
CA SER A 199 -1.54 5.31 23.39
C SER A 199 -1.22 6.61 24.14
N ASP A 200 -0.20 6.57 24.98
CA ASP A 200 0.42 7.68 25.71
C ASP A 200 1.76 8.11 25.07
N THR A 201 2.09 7.56 23.90
CA THR A 201 3.35 7.88 23.20
C THR A 201 3.28 9.24 22.49
N THR A 202 4.45 9.82 22.20
CA THR A 202 4.55 11.07 21.45
C THR A 202 4.02 10.92 20.02
N TRP A 203 4.37 9.82 19.35
CA TRP A 203 4.00 9.54 17.96
C TRP A 203 3.18 8.26 17.81
N ARG A 204 2.07 8.33 17.08
CA ARG A 204 1.25 7.17 16.72
C ARG A 204 1.35 6.99 15.22
N LEU A 205 2.09 5.98 14.79
CA LEU A 205 2.39 5.71 13.39
C LEU A 205 1.52 4.56 12.87
N VAL A 206 1.02 4.67 11.65
CA VAL A 206 0.26 3.60 10.97
C VAL A 206 1.02 3.16 9.73
N GLY A 207 1.59 1.96 9.78
CA GLY A 207 2.20 1.30 8.63
C GLY A 207 1.12 0.48 7.90
N ASN A 208 0.95 0.77 6.62
CA ASN A 208 -0.06 0.14 5.78
C ASN A 208 0.46 0.03 4.34
N SER A 209 -0.12 -0.88 3.56
CA SER A 209 0.39 -1.24 2.24
C SER A 209 -0.22 -0.44 1.08
N VAL A 210 -1.31 0.30 1.31
CA VAL A 210 -2.06 0.99 0.24
C VAL A 210 -2.12 2.51 0.44
N MET A 211 -2.54 3.24 -0.58
CA MET A 211 -2.74 4.67 -0.46
C MET A 211 -3.97 4.99 0.39
N ILE A 212 -3.82 5.90 1.36
CA ILE A 212 -4.91 6.38 2.23
C ILE A 212 -5.31 7.83 1.94
N SER A 213 -4.46 8.58 1.24
CA SER A 213 -4.73 9.97 0.89
C SER A 213 -5.47 10.03 -0.46
N PRO A 214 -6.45 10.94 -0.62
CA PRO A 214 -7.11 11.12 -1.91
C PRO A 214 -6.09 11.46 -3.00
N VAL A 215 -6.15 10.74 -4.12
CA VAL A 215 -5.40 11.06 -5.33
C VAL A 215 -6.33 11.84 -6.25
N ALA A 216 -6.12 13.15 -6.34
CA ALA A 216 -6.87 14.00 -7.26
C ALA A 216 -6.12 14.10 -8.60
N PHE A 217 -6.72 13.59 -9.68
CA PHE A 217 -6.27 13.88 -11.03
C PHE A 217 -6.80 15.26 -11.44
N GLY A 218 -5.89 16.17 -11.82
CA GLY A 218 -6.27 17.51 -12.26
C GLY A 218 -7.19 17.47 -13.50
N PRO A 219 -7.95 18.54 -13.77
CA PRO A 219 -8.84 18.58 -14.92
C PRO A 219 -8.06 18.36 -16.22
N SER A 220 -8.47 17.38 -17.02
CA SER A 220 -7.96 17.19 -18.38
C SER A 220 -8.28 18.45 -19.21
N PRO A 221 -7.37 18.92 -20.08
CA PRO A 221 -7.65 20.06 -20.95
C PRO A 221 -8.88 19.80 -21.83
N PRO A 222 -9.69 20.83 -22.13
CA PRO A 222 -10.94 20.69 -22.90
C PRO A 222 -10.76 20.04 -24.30
N SER A 223 -9.55 20.06 -24.85
CA SER A 223 -9.21 19.45 -26.13
C SER A 223 -9.42 17.93 -26.17
N CYS A 224 -9.39 17.24 -25.02
CA CYS A 224 -9.67 15.80 -24.94
C CYS A 224 -11.15 15.45 -25.20
N TRP A 225 -12.06 16.43 -25.07
CA TRP A 225 -13.51 16.23 -25.16
C TRP A 225 -14.10 16.66 -26.52
N ALA A 226 -13.28 17.24 -27.42
CA ALA A 226 -13.74 17.81 -28.69
C ALA A 226 -13.88 16.80 -29.85
N ARG A 227 -13.62 15.50 -29.62
CA ARG A 227 -13.79 14.44 -30.64
C ARG A 227 -14.65 13.28 -30.11
N SER A 228 -15.95 13.53 -29.97
CA SER A 228 -17.03 12.62 -30.42
C SER A 228 -18.37 13.08 -29.79
N PRO A 229 -19.38 13.51 -30.57
CA PRO A 229 -20.67 13.92 -30.01
C PRO A 229 -21.54 12.76 -29.49
N SER A 230 -21.10 11.50 -29.59
CA SER A 230 -21.92 10.33 -29.28
C SER A 230 -21.58 9.62 -27.98
N CYS A 231 -20.70 10.17 -27.14
CA CYS A 231 -20.28 9.47 -25.92
C CYS A 231 -20.59 10.22 -24.63
N TRP A 232 -21.59 9.67 -23.94
CA TRP A 232 -21.76 9.65 -22.48
C TRP A 232 -22.26 10.95 -21.86
N GLY A 233 -23.41 10.86 -21.17
CA GLY A 233 -24.06 11.93 -20.41
C GLY A 233 -23.23 12.35 -19.18
N CYS A 234 -22.07 12.96 -19.41
CA CYS A 234 -21.17 13.47 -18.39
C CYS A 234 -21.54 14.93 -18.01
N PRO A 235 -21.68 15.25 -16.71
CA PRO A 235 -21.76 16.62 -16.24
C PRO A 235 -20.44 17.37 -16.45
N ARG A 236 -20.55 18.68 -16.75
CA ARG A 236 -19.45 19.60 -17.08
C ARG A 236 -18.40 19.84 -15.98
N ALA A 237 -18.55 19.22 -14.80
CA ALA A 237 -17.74 19.45 -13.60
C ALA A 237 -16.67 18.37 -13.34
N GLY A 238 -16.54 17.36 -14.22
CA GLY A 238 -15.58 16.26 -14.04
C GLY A 238 -16.04 15.21 -13.01
N TRP A 239 -15.34 14.09 -12.99
CA TRP A 239 -15.58 13.02 -12.03
C TRP A 239 -14.63 13.17 -10.84
N PRO A 240 -15.13 13.33 -9.60
CA PRO A 240 -14.34 12.89 -8.45
C PRO A 240 -14.22 11.36 -8.54
N SER A 241 -13.00 10.85 -8.73
CA SER A 241 -12.71 9.44 -8.48
C SER A 241 -12.03 9.35 -7.12
N THR A 242 -12.81 8.94 -6.13
CA THR A 242 -12.35 8.50 -4.82
C THR A 242 -12.49 6.98 -4.79
N PRO A 243 -11.44 6.20 -4.51
CA PRO A 243 -11.63 5.09 -3.59
C PRO A 243 -11.67 5.74 -2.20
N THR A 244 -12.84 5.75 -1.55
CA THR A 244 -13.14 6.41 -0.26
C THR A 244 -13.45 7.92 -0.32
N SER A 245 -14.74 8.23 -0.41
CA SER A 245 -15.28 9.55 -0.06
C SER A 245 -15.91 9.45 1.33
N GLY A 246 -15.09 9.75 2.35
CA GLY A 246 -15.56 9.80 3.74
C GLY A 246 -16.64 10.85 3.95
N THR A 247 -17.73 10.43 4.61
CA THR A 247 -18.75 11.30 5.17
C THR A 247 -18.10 12.27 6.16
N ALA A 248 -18.16 13.56 5.85
CA ALA A 248 -17.83 14.61 6.80
C ALA A 248 -18.82 14.54 7.99
N ILE A 249 -18.30 14.30 9.20
CA ILE A 249 -19.02 14.53 10.44
C ILE A 249 -19.25 16.05 10.53
N ARG A 250 -20.48 16.47 10.23
CA ARG A 250 -20.92 17.87 10.33
C ARG A 250 -21.28 18.17 11.79
N THR A 251 -20.36 18.78 12.53
CA THR A 251 -20.73 19.50 13.77
C THR A 251 -21.35 20.83 13.38
N THR A 252 -22.63 21.01 13.67
CA THR A 252 -23.37 22.25 13.49
C THR A 252 -22.83 23.33 14.41
N GLY A 253 -22.40 24.46 13.84
CA GLY A 253 -21.98 25.63 14.60
C GLY A 253 -21.94 26.89 13.75
N ALA A 254 -22.98 27.71 13.92
CA ALA A 254 -23.08 29.15 13.65
C ALA A 254 -22.90 29.70 12.22
N SER A 255 -23.94 30.46 11.85
CA SER A 255 -24.19 31.27 10.66
C SER A 255 -23.24 32.45 10.45
N CYS A 256 -22.96 32.79 9.18
CA CYS A 256 -22.84 34.17 8.69
C CYS A 256 -23.07 34.21 7.16
N SER A 257 -23.89 35.17 6.72
CA SER A 257 -24.41 35.40 5.36
C SER A 257 -23.37 35.94 4.36
N PRO A 258 -23.64 35.90 3.03
CA PRO A 258 -22.65 36.15 1.98
C PRO A 258 -22.61 37.61 1.50
N THR A 259 -21.45 38.07 1.05
CA THR A 259 -21.29 39.24 0.17
C THR A 259 -20.48 38.87 -1.07
N SER A 260 -20.93 39.41 -2.21
CA SER A 260 -20.58 39.10 -3.61
C SER A 260 -19.21 39.63 -4.07
N PRO A 261 -18.74 39.26 -5.29
CA PRO A 261 -17.32 39.16 -5.63
C PRO A 261 -16.79 40.35 -6.44
N THR A 262 -15.46 40.51 -6.45
CA THR A 262 -14.73 41.33 -7.43
C THR A 262 -13.71 40.50 -8.20
N THR A 263 -13.72 40.74 -9.50
CA THR A 263 -12.98 40.12 -10.60
C THR A 263 -11.52 40.56 -10.68
N GLY A 264 -10.62 39.65 -11.06
CA GLY A 264 -9.25 39.96 -11.47
C GLY A 264 -8.61 38.81 -12.26
N SER A 265 -8.20 39.09 -13.49
CA SER A 265 -7.75 38.18 -14.55
C SER A 265 -6.23 37.95 -14.59
N ALA A 266 -5.81 36.72 -15.00
CA ALA A 266 -4.70 36.33 -15.90
C ALA A 266 -3.26 36.88 -15.64
N THR A 267 -2.12 36.19 -15.77
CA THR A 267 -1.65 34.92 -16.35
C THR A 267 -0.21 34.65 -15.81
N PRO A 268 0.50 33.54 -16.16
CA PRO A 268 1.41 32.84 -15.24
C PRO A 268 2.89 33.23 -15.36
N SER A 269 3.65 33.00 -14.29
CA SER A 269 5.11 32.97 -14.34
C SER A 269 5.67 31.94 -13.36
N SER A 270 6.49 31.04 -13.89
CA SER A 270 7.64 30.35 -13.28
C SER A 270 7.48 29.61 -11.94
N SER A 271 7.88 28.33 -11.96
CA SER A 271 8.16 27.45 -10.82
C SER A 271 8.89 28.16 -9.66
N PRO A 272 8.74 27.64 -8.43
CA PRO A 272 9.88 26.89 -7.88
C PRO A 272 9.51 25.71 -6.96
N VAL A 273 10.48 24.79 -6.88
CA VAL A 273 10.75 23.85 -5.77
C VAL A 273 10.53 24.50 -4.41
N THR A 274 9.87 23.84 -3.45
CA THR A 274 10.23 24.00 -2.02
C THR A 274 9.71 22.86 -1.12
N SER A 275 10.66 22.15 -0.52
CA SER A 275 10.58 21.51 0.79
C SER A 275 10.33 22.54 1.90
N ILE A 276 9.40 22.31 2.84
CA ILE A 276 9.28 23.18 4.02
C ILE A 276 9.20 22.34 5.31
N TRP A 277 10.31 22.35 6.02
CA TRP A 277 10.41 22.18 7.48
C TRP A 277 10.09 23.53 8.12
N ARG A 278 9.23 23.57 9.15
CA ARG A 278 9.19 24.67 10.13
C ARG A 278 8.96 24.07 11.52
N GLY A 279 9.98 24.16 12.37
CA GLY A 279 9.83 24.00 13.82
C GLY A 279 9.20 25.25 14.45
N PRO A 280 8.65 25.15 15.66
CA PRO A 280 8.11 26.31 16.35
C PRO A 280 9.20 27.10 17.08
N THR A 281 9.18 28.41 16.80
CA THR A 281 9.88 29.47 17.52
C THR A 281 9.23 29.68 18.90
N THR A 282 10.07 29.89 19.91
CA THR A 282 9.77 30.28 21.30
C THR A 282 9.02 31.60 21.44
N TYR A 283 8.06 31.65 22.38
CA TYR A 283 7.61 32.77 23.24
C TYR A 283 6.71 32.10 24.31
N ARG A 284 6.85 32.20 25.64
CA ARG A 284 7.63 32.99 26.59
C ARG A 284 8.36 32.07 27.57
#